data_AF-A0A9X3MV50-F1
#
_entry.id   AF-A0A9X3MV50-F1
#
_cell.length_a   1.000
_cell.length_b   1.000
_cell.length_c   1.000
_cell.angle_alpha   90.00
_cell.angle_beta   90.00
_cell.angle_gamma   90.00
#
_symmetry.space_group_name_H-M   'P 1'
#
loop_
_entity.id
_entity.type
_entity.pdbx_description
1 polymer ?
#
loop_
_entity_poly.entity_id
_entity_poly.type
_entity_poly.pdbx_seq_one_letter_code
_entity_poly.pdbx_strand_id
1 'polypeptide(L)' 'MASSSKKRTTFAKLNREAAVRDRRIAKMQKKEARKQEDGAPVDETPVVEDTSHLDVAHIPGVTDFVESAVPPKRR' A
#
# COMPACT_ATOMS: atom_id res chain seq x y z
N MET A 1 11.88 3.17 14.52
CA MET A 1 12.33 1.78 14.32
C MET A 1 12.76 1.18 15.67
N ALA A 2 11.80 0.91 16.57
CA ALA A 2 12.08 0.67 17.99
C ALA A 2 12.07 -0.82 18.40
N SER A 3 12.87 -1.11 19.42
CA SER A 3 13.20 -2.40 20.07
C SER A 3 14.30 -3.24 19.40
N SER A 4 15.54 -3.00 19.84
CA SER A 4 16.67 -3.93 19.67
C SER A 4 16.63 -4.96 20.81
N SER A 5 15.62 -5.84 20.81
CA SER A 5 15.71 -7.05 21.65
C SER A 5 16.88 -7.87 21.12
N LYS A 6 17.87 -8.19 21.96
CA LYS A 6 19.13 -8.86 21.61
C LYS A 6 18.89 -9.97 20.58
N LYS A 7 19.23 -9.70 19.33
CA LYS A 7 18.97 -10.62 18.22
C LYS A 7 19.90 -11.81 18.43
N ARG A 8 19.38 -12.94 18.93
CA ARG A 8 20.12 -14.21 18.88
C ARG A 8 20.23 -14.62 17.41
N THR A 9 21.31 -14.22 16.76
CA THR A 9 21.63 -14.54 15.36
C THR A 9 22.45 -15.81 15.33
N THR A 10 21.77 -16.96 15.42
CA THR A 10 22.39 -18.25 15.12
C THR A 10 22.40 -18.47 13.60
N PHE A 11 23.27 -19.35 13.11
CA PHE A 11 23.27 -19.75 11.68
C PHE A 11 21.88 -20.22 11.23
N ALA A 12 21.18 -20.97 12.07
CA ALA A 12 19.79 -21.37 11.82
C ALA A 12 18.84 -20.18 11.61
N LYS A 13 18.99 -19.09 12.38
CA LYS A 13 18.20 -17.86 12.20
C LYS A 13 18.55 -17.18 10.88
N LEU A 14 19.83 -17.06 10.53
CA LEU A 14 20.25 -16.45 9.27
C LEU A 14 19.70 -17.21 8.06
N ASN A 15 19.75 -18.55 8.11
CA ASN A 15 19.21 -19.40 7.05
C ASN A 15 17.69 -19.27 6.94
N ARG A 16 16.97 -19.22 8.07
CA ARG A 16 15.52 -19.00 8.08
C ARG A 16 15.14 -17.64 7.50
N GLU A 17 15.89 -16.60 7.85
CA GLU A 17 15.67 -15.24 7.33
C GLU A 17 15.98 -15.16 5.82
N ALA A 18 17.05 -15.81 5.35
CA ALA A 18 17.37 -15.91 3.94
C ALA A 18 16.24 -16.59 3.15
N ALA A 19 15.80 -17.78 3.59
CA ALA A 19 14.71 -18.52 2.93
C ALA A 19 13.39 -17.73 2.90
N VAL A 20 13.08 -16.95 3.94
CA VAL A 20 11.89 -16.09 3.96
C VAL A 20 12.01 -14.93 2.97
N ARG A 21 13.19 -14.32 2.84
CA ARG A 21 13.44 -13.27 1.84
C ARG A 21 13.30 -13.81 0.43
N ASP A 22 13.93 -14.95 0.14
CA ASP A 22 13.87 -15.59 -1.18
C ASP A 22 12.43 -15.91 -1.57
N ARG A 23 11.64 -16.45 -0.63
CA ARG A 23 10.21 -16.73 -0.85
C ARG A 23 9.40 -15.46 -1.12
N ARG A 24 9.72 -14.35 -0.45
CA ARG A 24 9.05 -13.06 -0.69
C ARG A 24 9.39 -12.52 -2.07
N ILE A 25 10.67 -12.56 -2.47
CA ILE A 25 11.13 -12.13 -3.80
C ILE A 25 10.43 -12.93 -4.89
N ALA A 26 10.41 -14.26 -4.79
CA ALA A 26 9.74 -15.12 -5.77
C ALA A 26 8.23 -14.82 -5.87
N LYS A 27 7.57 -14.51 -4.75
CA LYS A 27 6.16 -14.10 -4.75
C LYS A 27 5.94 -12.74 -5.38
N MET A 28 6.82 -11.77 -5.13
CA MET A 28 6.74 -10.44 -5.75
C MET A 28 6.93 -10.54 -7.26
N GLN A 29 7.96 -11.26 -7.71
CA GLN A 29 8.20 -11.52 -9.14
C GLN A 29 7.01 -12.19 -9.82
N LYS A 30 6.39 -13.20 -9.18
CA LYS A 30 5.18 -13.83 -9.71
C LYS A 30 3.99 -12.87 -9.76
N LYS A 31 3.84 -12.00 -8.75
CA LYS A 31 2.78 -10.99 -8.73
C LYS A 31 3.00 -9.93 -9.82
N GLU A 32 4.24 -9.50 -10.02
CA GLU A 32 4.63 -8.56 -11.06
C GLU A 32 4.42 -9.15 -12.46
N ALA A 33 4.83 -10.39 -12.70
CA ALA A 33 4.57 -11.09 -13.95
C ALA A 33 3.06 -11.18 -14.25
N ARG A 34 2.24 -11.54 -13.24
CA ARG A 34 0.78 -11.53 -13.39
C ARG A 34 0.24 -10.14 -13.72
N LYS A 35 0.73 -9.08 -13.06
CA LYS A 35 0.32 -7.70 -13.37
C LYS A 35 0.66 -7.29 -14.82
N GLN A 36 1.82 -7.73 -15.33
CA GLN A 36 2.23 -7.48 -16.71
C GLN A 36 1.36 -8.26 -17.72
N GLU A 37 1.03 -9.52 -17.41
CA GLU A 37 0.14 -10.35 -18.24
C GLU A 37 -1.31 -9.83 -18.25
N ASP A 38 -1.82 -9.39 -17.09
CA ASP A 38 -3.16 -8.83 -16.96
C ASP A 38 -3.29 -7.41 -17.57
N GLY A 39 -2.21 -6.85 -18.11
CA GLY A 39 -2.21 -5.53 -18.79
C GLY A 39 -2.66 -4.37 -17.90
N ALA A 40 -2.75 -4.57 -16.59
CA ALA A 40 -3.28 -3.60 -15.65
C ALA A 40 -2.11 -2.79 -15.06
N PRO A 41 -1.86 -1.56 -15.54
CA PRO A 41 -1.15 -0.59 -14.72
C PRO A 41 -2.03 -0.40 -13.49
N VAL A 42 -1.60 -0.96 -12.35
CA VAL A 42 -2.09 -0.49 -11.06
C VAL A 42 -1.42 0.86 -10.88
N ASP A 43 -1.96 1.87 -11.55
CA ASP A 43 -1.70 3.25 -11.21
C ASP A 43 -2.02 3.36 -9.72
N GLU A 44 -1.00 3.60 -8.89
CA GLU A 44 -1.19 4.04 -7.51
C GLU A 44 -1.71 5.49 -7.49
N THR A 45 -2.63 5.81 -8.39
CA THR A 45 -3.53 6.92 -8.18
C THR A 45 -4.38 6.54 -6.98
N PRO A 46 -4.45 7.38 -5.95
CA PRO A 46 -5.45 7.18 -4.91
C PRO A 46 -6.80 7.25 -5.64
N VAL A 47 -7.42 6.08 -5.84
CA VAL A 47 -8.80 6.01 -6.27
C VAL A 47 -9.58 6.68 -5.14
N VAL A 48 -10.01 7.91 -5.38
CA VAL A 48 -10.89 8.62 -4.45
C VAL A 48 -12.23 7.91 -4.54
N GLU A 49 -12.39 6.88 -3.71
CA GLU A 49 -13.64 6.15 -3.60
C GLU A 49 -14.68 7.05 -2.92
N ASP A 50 -15.85 7.16 -3.52
CA ASP A 50 -16.98 7.88 -2.96
C ASP A 50 -17.54 7.09 -1.76
N THR A 51 -17.10 7.47 -0.57
CA THR A 51 -17.46 6.82 0.71
C THR A 51 -18.78 7.33 1.29
N SER A 52 -19.53 8.17 0.54
CA SER A 52 -20.83 8.71 0.97
C SER A 52 -21.91 7.65 1.22
N HIS A 53 -21.73 6.44 0.69
CA HIS A 53 -22.64 5.31 0.88
C HIS A 53 -22.45 4.54 2.20
N LEU A 54 -21.40 4.86 2.97
CA LEU A 54 -21.12 4.19 4.25
C LEU A 54 -21.85 4.92 5.39
N ASP A 55 -22.65 4.18 6.16
CA ASP A 55 -23.38 4.68 7.33
C ASP A 55 -22.46 4.93 8.56
N VAL A 56 -21.33 5.61 8.35
CA VAL A 56 -20.40 6.00 9.41
C VAL A 56 -20.77 7.38 9.94
N ALA A 57 -20.78 7.54 11.26
CA ALA A 57 -21.09 8.82 11.89
C ALA A 57 -20.11 9.91 11.44
N HIS A 58 -20.64 11.02 10.92
CA HIS A 58 -19.84 12.20 10.56
C HIS A 58 -19.21 12.83 11.82
N ILE A 59 -17.88 12.91 11.87
CA ILE A 59 -17.14 13.56 12.96
C ILE A 59 -16.83 15.00 12.54
N PRO A 60 -17.32 16.03 13.27
CA PRO A 60 -17.04 17.42 12.93
C PRO A 60 -15.54 17.70 13.00
N GLY A 61 -14.98 18.27 11.93
CA GLY A 61 -13.56 18.65 11.83
C GLY A 61 -12.67 17.69 11.03
N VAL A 62 -13.20 16.55 10.58
CA VAL A 62 -12.53 15.66 9.62
C VAL A 62 -13.19 15.86 8.26
N THR A 63 -12.58 16.66 7.38
CA THR A 63 -13.06 16.86 6.00
C THR A 63 -12.44 15.81 5.09
N ASP A 64 -13.28 15.15 4.29
CA ASP A 64 -12.80 14.41 3.12
C ASP A 64 -12.17 15.44 2.16
N PHE A 65 -10.99 15.13 1.62
CA PHE A 65 -10.16 16.01 0.77
C PHE A 65 -10.78 16.33 -0.61
N VAL A 66 -12.09 16.56 -0.68
CA VAL A 66 -12.88 16.74 -1.92
C VAL A 66 -12.96 18.21 -2.36
N GLU A 67 -12.26 19.14 -1.70
CA GLU A 67 -12.37 20.55 -2.04
C GLU A 67 -11.14 21.11 -2.78
N SER A 68 -11.40 21.68 -3.95
CA SER A 68 -10.59 22.65 -4.73
C SER A 68 -9.75 22.19 -5.94
N ALA A 69 -10.34 21.46 -6.90
CA ALA A 69 -9.74 21.27 -8.24
C ALA A 69 -10.52 21.89 -9.42
N VAL A 70 -11.38 22.91 -9.18
CA VAL A 70 -12.03 23.65 -10.28
C VAL A 70 -11.40 25.04 -10.42
N PRO A 71 -10.53 25.29 -11.42
CA PRO A 71 -10.00 26.62 -11.65
C PRO A 71 -11.11 27.57 -12.18
N PRO A 72 -11.08 28.86 -11.83
CA PRO A 72 -12.11 29.80 -12.27
C PRO A 72 -12.05 29.97 -13.79
N LYS A 73 -13.18 29.75 -14.47
CA LYS A 73 -13.36 30.13 -15.88
C LYS A 73 -13.20 31.65 -16.00
N ARG A 74 -12.15 32.10 -16.69
CA ARG A 74 -12.02 33.49 -17.10
C ARG A 74 -13.12 33.78 -18.13
N ARG A 75 -13.97 34.77 -17.83
CA ARG A 75 -15.02 35.28 -18.73
C ARG A 75 -14.40 36.03 -19.90
#